data_AF-A0A3C1K5Q2-F1
#
_entry.id   AF-A0A3C1K5Q2-F1
#
_cell.length_a   1.000
_cell.length_b   1.000
_cell.length_c   1.000
_cell.angle_alpha   90.00
_cell.angle_beta   90.00
_cell.angle_gamma   90.00
#
_symmetry.space_group_name_H-M   'P 1'
#
loop_
_entity.id
_entity.type
_entity.pdbx_description
1 polymer ?
#
loop_
_entity_poly.entity_id
_entity_poly.type
_entity_poly.pdbx_seq_one_letter_code
_entity_poly.pdbx_strand_id
1 'polypeptide(L)'
;MSKYDRELRECLFKMDLMEKQPCTSEEIEEIRKLKKEKKPLPDGIIEELYGMECIYYRWIKPEISQEEINNFLLLKRTVYLRTIKNVSIIFGVVCVISLFVFVISLSNL
;
A
#
# COMPACT_ATOMS: atom_id res chain seq x y z
N MET A 1 -11.51 -13.59 10.68
CA MET A 1 -10.79 -12.95 9.56
C MET A 1 -9.37 -13.49 9.48
N SER A 2 -8.92 -14.01 8.32
CA SER A 2 -7.56 -14.55 8.21
C SER A 2 -6.53 -13.41 8.17
N LYS A 3 -5.31 -13.65 8.65
CA LYS A 3 -4.22 -12.64 8.63
C LYS A 3 -3.97 -12.09 7.22
N TYR A 4 -4.12 -12.94 6.21
CA TYR A 4 -3.95 -12.61 4.80
C TYR A 4 -4.99 -11.60 4.29
N ASP A 5 -6.22 -11.65 4.78
CA ASP A 5 -7.28 -10.73 4.35
C ASP A 5 -7.02 -9.29 4.82
N ARG A 6 -6.37 -9.13 5.98
CA ARG A 6 -6.01 -7.81 6.50
C ARG A 6 -4.84 -7.21 5.71
N GLU A 7 -3.78 -8.00 5.51
CA GLU A 7 -2.60 -7.55 4.73
C GLU A 7 -2.99 -7.17 3.30
N LEU A 8 -3.88 -7.95 2.67
CA LEU A 8 -4.38 -7.65 1.34
C LEU A 8 -5.15 -6.32 1.30
N ARG A 9 -6.06 -6.08 2.26
CA ARG A 9 -6.84 -4.84 2.33
C ARG A 9 -5.96 -3.61 2.61
N GLU A 10 -4.95 -3.75 3.45
CA GLU A 10 -3.97 -2.69 3.67
C GLU A 10 -3.17 -2.37 2.41
N CYS A 11 -2.76 -3.40 1.65
CA CYS A 11 -2.12 -3.20 0.35
C CYS A 11 -3.05 -2.49 -0.63
N LEU A 12 -4.32 -2.89 -0.73
CA LEU A 12 -5.31 -2.24 -1.60
C LEU A 12 -5.55 -0.78 -1.19
N PHE A 13 -5.65 -0.49 0.11
CA PHE A 13 -5.77 0.87 0.63
C PHE A 13 -4.56 1.74 0.29
N LYS A 14 -3.32 1.24 0.47
CA LYS A 14 -2.09 1.95 0.06
C LYS A 14 -1.97 2.18 -1.44
N MET A 15 -2.80 1.50 -2.23
CA MET A 15 -2.87 1.61 -3.67
C MET A 15 -4.05 2.48 -4.14
N ASP A 16 -4.79 3.12 -3.22
CA ASP A 16 -6.04 3.85 -3.48
C ASP A 16 -7.10 2.99 -4.19
N LEU A 17 -7.03 1.66 -4.01
CA LEU A 17 -8.01 0.69 -4.50
C LEU A 17 -9.00 0.26 -3.41
N MET A 18 -8.98 0.91 -2.25
CA MET A 18 -9.91 0.65 -1.17
C MET A 18 -10.02 1.90 -0.32
N GLU A 19 -11.22 2.17 0.19
CA GLU A 19 -11.45 3.31 1.06
C GLU A 19 -11.89 2.86 2.45
N LYS A 20 -11.51 3.65 3.45
CA LYS A 20 -12.04 3.54 4.81
C LYS A 20 -13.19 4.53 4.94
N GLN A 21 -14.39 4.01 5.16
CA GLN A 21 -15.53 4.85 5.49
C GLN A 21 -15.71 4.89 7.01
N PRO A 22 -15.83 6.07 7.63
CA PRO A 22 -16.17 6.15 9.05
C PRO A 22 -17.56 5.54 9.26
N CYS A 23 -17.70 4.73 10.31
CA CYS A 23 -18.99 4.16 10.69
C CYS A 23 -19.98 5.27 11.10
N THR A 24 -21.27 5.05 10.83
CA THR A 24 -22.31 5.99 11.26
C THR A 24 -22.53 5.93 12.77
N SER A 25 -23.19 6.94 13.33
CA SER A 25 -23.51 7.00 14.77
C SER A 25 -24.29 5.77 15.25
N GLU A 26 -25.21 5.27 14.44
CA GLU A 26 -26.03 4.08 14.72
C GLU A 26 -25.16 2.81 14.77
N GLU A 27 -24.29 2.62 13.77
CA GLU A 27 -23.35 1.50 13.71
C GLU A 27 -22.38 1.53 14.91
N ILE A 28 -21.93 2.71 15.32
CA ILE A 28 -21.06 2.88 16.48
C ILE A 28 -21.78 2.46 17.77
N GLU A 29 -23.06 2.76 17.92
CA GLU A 29 -23.84 2.29 19.07
C GLU A 29 -23.96 0.77 19.11
N GLU A 30 -24.21 0.14 17.97
CA GLU A 30 -24.24 -1.33 17.85
C GLU A 30 -22.89 -1.95 18.19
N ILE A 31 -21.80 -1.39 17.66
CA ILE A 31 -20.43 -1.82 17.96
C ILE A 31 -20.14 -1.70 19.46
N ARG A 32 -20.57 -0.61 20.11
CA ARG A 32 -20.43 -0.42 21.56
C ARG A 32 -21.23 -1.47 22.34
N LYS A 33 -22.44 -1.83 21.90
CA LYS A 33 -23.23 -2.91 22.50
C LYS A 33 -22.52 -4.26 22.35
N LEU A 34 -22.03 -4.60 21.16
CA LEU A 34 -21.28 -5.82 20.89
C LEU A 34 -20.03 -5.93 21.77
N LYS A 35 -19.30 -4.82 21.97
CA LYS A 35 -18.15 -4.76 22.88
C LYS A 35 -18.53 -4.99 24.34
N LYS A 36 -19.62 -4.39 24.82
CA LYS A 36 -20.14 -4.63 26.18
C LYS A 36 -20.51 -6.11 26.36
N GLU A 37 -21.04 -6.73 25.33
CA GLU A 37 -21.41 -8.15 25.30
C GLU A 37 -20.23 -9.10 25.03
N LYS A 38 -19.00 -8.58 24.89
CA LYS A 38 -17.78 -9.34 24.52
C LYS A 38 -17.93 -10.15 23.23
N LYS A 39 -18.80 -9.71 22.32
CA LYS A 39 -18.98 -10.31 21.01
C LYS A 39 -17.93 -9.79 20.03
N PRO A 40 -17.53 -10.59 19.04
CA PRO A 40 -16.61 -10.14 17.99
C PRO A 40 -17.23 -8.99 17.19
N LEU A 41 -16.37 -8.10 16.68
CA LEU A 41 -16.79 -7.05 15.76
C LEU A 41 -17.31 -7.67 14.45
N PRO A 42 -18.29 -7.02 13.80
CA PRO A 42 -18.75 -7.43 12.47
C PRO A 42 -17.61 -7.46 11.45
N ASP A 43 -17.68 -8.38 10.48
CA ASP A 43 -16.65 -8.54 9.46
C ASP A 43 -16.44 -7.26 8.64
N GLY A 44 -15.17 -6.89 8.43
CA GLY A 44 -14.79 -5.70 7.68
C GLY A 44 -14.81 -4.39 8.47
N ILE A 45 -15.17 -4.42 9.76
CA ILE A 45 -15.01 -3.29 10.68
C ILE A 45 -13.61 -3.31 11.29
N ILE A 46 -12.96 -2.16 11.27
CA ILE A 46 -11.66 -1.92 11.90
C ILE A 46 -11.87 -0.93 13.02
N GLU A 47 -11.20 -1.18 14.13
CA GLU A 47 -11.02 -0.20 15.18
C GLU A 47 -9.61 0.37 15.08
N GLU A 48 -9.51 1.70 15.01
CA GLU A 48 -8.24 2.42 15.04
C GLU A 48 -8.23 3.38 16.23
N LEU A 49 -7.11 3.37 16.97
CA LEU A 49 -6.91 4.26 18.10
C LEU A 49 -6.31 5.57 17.58
N TYR A 50 -7.03 6.68 17.75
CA TYR A 50 -6.55 8.00 17.40
C TYR A 50 -6.41 8.83 18.69
N GLY A 51 -5.23 8.80 19.28
CA GLY A 51 -4.99 9.40 20.60
C GLY A 51 -5.74 8.63 21.71
N MET A 52 -6.71 9.30 22.34
CA MET A 52 -7.57 8.70 23.39
C MET A 52 -8.94 8.21 22.86
N GLU A 53 -9.23 8.43 21.57
CA GLU A 53 -10.52 8.05 20.99
C GLU A 53 -10.38 6.81 20.09
N CYS A 54 -11.34 5.89 20.22
CA CYS A 54 -11.49 4.77 19.30
C CYS A 54 -12.41 5.19 18.15
N ILE A 55 -11.86 5.19 16.93
CA ILE A 55 -12.63 5.44 15.71
C ILE A 55 -12.87 4.10 15.01
N TYR A 56 -14.10 3.91 14.52
CA TYR A 56 -14.50 2.71 13.81
C TYR A 56 -14.64 3.02 12.31
N TYR A 57 -14.02 2.19 11.49
CA TYR A 57 -14.06 2.28 10.04
C TYR A 57 -14.57 1.00 9.43
N ARG A 58 -15.26 1.11 8.30
CA ARG A 58 -15.60 -0.01 7.41
C ARG A 58 -14.73 0.09 6.15
N TRP A 59 -14.19 -1.05 5.74
CA TRP A 59 -13.62 -1.17 4.39
C TRP A 59 -14.71 -1.16 3.34
N ILE A 60 -14.74 -0.14 2.49
CA ILE A 60 -15.54 -0.18 1.26
C ILE A 60 -14.70 -0.89 0.20
N LYS A 61 -15.21 -2.01 -0.31
CA LYS A 61 -14.70 -2.57 -1.57
C LYS A 61 -15.16 -1.63 -2.69
N PRO A 62 -14.26 -1.09 -3.52
CA PRO A 62 -14.72 -0.34 -4.67
C PRO A 62 -15.48 -1.27 -5.63
N GLU A 63 -16.36 -0.70 -6.44
CA GLU A 63 -17.03 -1.40 -7.55
C GLU A 63 -16.06 -1.66 -8.73
N ILE A 64 -14.81 -2.01 -8.43
CA ILE A 64 -13.78 -2.29 -9.42
C ILE A 64 -13.74 -3.80 -9.63
N SER A 65 -13.80 -4.23 -10.88
CA SER A 65 -13.70 -5.64 -11.24
C SER A 65 -12.32 -6.21 -10.90
N GLN A 66 -12.24 -7.52 -10.66
CA GLN A 66 -10.95 -8.19 -10.45
C GLN A 66 -9.99 -8.01 -11.63
N GLU A 67 -10.52 -7.88 -12.85
CA GLU A 67 -9.73 -7.64 -14.05
C GLU A 67 -9.06 -6.26 -14.03
N GLU A 68 -9.79 -5.21 -13.63
CA GLU A 68 -9.24 -3.87 -13.50
C GLU A 68 -8.18 -3.78 -12.40
N ILE A 69 -8.38 -4.47 -11.27
CA ILE A 69 -7.37 -4.57 -10.20
C ILE A 69 -6.07 -5.20 -10.75
N ASN A 70 -6.20 -6.30 -11.50
CA ASN A 70 -5.05 -6.97 -12.11
C ASN A 70 -4.33 -6.09 -13.13
N ASN A 71 -5.08 -5.37 -13.97
CA ASN A 71 -4.52 -4.44 -14.94
C ASN A 71 -3.80 -3.27 -14.26
N PHE A 72 -4.35 -2.73 -13.18
CA PHE A 72 -3.72 -1.68 -12.38
C PHE A 72 -2.41 -2.17 -11.74
N LEU A 73 -2.40 -3.38 -11.17
CA LEU A 73 -1.19 -4.00 -10.61
C LEU A 73 -0.11 -4.20 -11.67
N LEU A 74 -0.48 -4.64 -12.88
CA LEU A 74 0.44 -4.79 -14.01
C LEU A 74 1.01 -3.44 -14.45
N LEU A 75 0.17 -2.41 -14.58
CA LEU A 75 0.62 -1.05 -14.90
C LEU A 75 1.61 -0.53 -13.85
N LYS A 76 1.31 -0.67 -12.56
CA LYS A 76 2.22 -0.23 -11.49
C LYS A 76 3.56 -0.98 -11.56
N ARG A 77 3.54 -2.30 -11.78
CA ARG A 77 4.75 -3.11 -11.95
C ARG A 77 5.59 -2.65 -13.14
N THR A 78 4.96 -2.34 -14.28
CA THR A 78 5.70 -1.86 -15.46
C THR A 78 6.32 -0.48 -15.26
N VAL A 79 5.69 0.41 -14.50
CA VAL A 79 6.29 1.70 -14.11
C VAL A 79 7.54 1.49 -13.27
N TYR A 80 7.48 0.63 -12.24
CA TYR A 80 8.66 0.27 -11.44
C TYR A 80 9.79 -0.31 -12.30
N LEU A 81 9.48 -1.24 -13.19
CA LEU A 81 10.47 -1.83 -14.10
C LEU A 81 11.11 -0.80 -15.03
N ARG A 82 10.32 0.17 -15.52
CA ARG A 82 10.83 1.28 -16.34
C ARG A 82 11.78 2.17 -15.55
N THR A 83 11.44 2.50 -14.30
CA THR A 83 12.31 3.28 -13.42
C THR A 83 13.63 2.55 -13.14
N ILE A 84 13.57 1.25 -12.80
CA ILE A 84 14.76 0.43 -12.58
C ILE A 84 15.65 0.40 -13.83
N LYS A 85 15.06 0.20 -15.01
CA LYS A 85 15.79 0.23 -16.28
C LYS A 85 16.50 1.57 -16.49
N ASN A 86 15.82 2.69 -16.27
CA ASN A 86 16.41 4.02 -16.46
C ASN A 86 17.56 4.28 -15.47
N VAL A 87 17.38 3.92 -14.20
CA VAL A 87 18.44 4.04 -13.18
C VAL A 87 19.64 3.15 -13.52
N SER A 88 19.39 1.92 -13.98
CA SER A 88 20.46 1.00 -14.38
C SER A 88 21.27 1.52 -15.57
N ILE A 89 20.63 2.18 -16.54
CA ILE A 89 21.31 2.79 -17.69
C ILE A 89 22.19 3.94 -17.23
N ILE A 90 21.66 4.83 -16.38
CA ILE A 90 22.43 5.97 -15.83
C ILE A 90 23.65 5.46 -15.05
N PHE A 91 23.45 4.46 -14.19
CA PHE A 91 24.55 3.85 -13.43
C PHE A 91 25.62 3.26 -14.35
N GLY A 92 25.21 2.55 -15.40
CA GLY A 92 26.15 2.02 -16.40
C GLY A 92 26.99 3.11 -17.07
N VAL A 93 26.37 4.23 -17.47
CA VAL A 93 27.09 5.36 -18.07
C VAL A 93 28.10 5.97 -17.10
N VAL A 94 27.70 6.16 -15.83
CA VAL A 94 28.60 6.70 -14.78
C VAL A 94 29.77 5.76 -14.51
N CYS A 95 29.55 4.45 -14.48
CA CYS A 95 30.62 3.46 -14.32
C CYS A 95 31.64 3.52 -15.47
N VAL A 96 31.18 3.67 -16.70
CA VAL A 96 32.09 3.80 -17.85
C VAL A 96 32.91 5.08 -17.76
N ILE A 97 32.28 6.23 -17.48
CA ILE A 97 32.99 7.51 -17.35
C ILE A 97 34.02 7.47 -16.22
N SER A 98 33.65 6.91 -15.06
CA SER A 98 34.56 6.79 -13.91
C SER A 98 35.78 5.91 -14.20
N LEU A 99 35.61 4.82 -14.95
CA LEU A 99 36.75 4.00 -15.42
C LEU A 99 37.67 4.80 -16.35
N PHE A 100 37.12 5.57 -17.29
CA PHE A 100 37.92 6.41 -18.18
C PHE A 100 38.73 7.46 -17.41
N VAL A 101 38.10 8.17 -16.48
CA VAL A 101 38.79 9.15 -15.62
C VAL A 101 39.90 8.47 -14.81
N PHE A 102 39.62 7.31 -14.23
CA PHE A 102 40.59 6.56 -13.43
C PHE A 102 41.83 6.16 -14.24
N VAL A 103 41.65 5.65 -15.46
CA VAL A 103 42.76 5.28 -16.36
C VAL A 103 43.60 6.50 -16.75
N ILE A 104 42.95 7.63 -17.06
CA ILE A 104 43.64 8.89 -17.38
C ILE A 104 44.44 9.40 -16.18
N SER A 105 43.86 9.36 -14.98
CA SER A 105 44.56 9.77 -13.76
C SER A 105 45.79 8.89 -13.46
N LEU A 106 45.69 7.58 -13.67
CA LEU A 106 46.82 6.65 -13.53
C LEU A 106 47.92 6.88 -14.57
N SER A 107 47.56 7.31 -15.78
CA SER A 107 48.53 7.52 -16.87
C SER A 107 49.29 8.84 -16.76
N ASN A 108 48.77 9.80 -15.97
CA ASN A 108 49.41 11.10 -15.71
C ASN A 108 50.16 11.14 -14.37
N LEU A 109 50.18 10.03 -13.62
CA LEU A 109 50.94 9.83 -12.39
C LEU A 109 52.25 9.11 -12.72
#